data_AF-A0A3M1V2W3-F1
#
_entry.id   AF-A0A3M1V2W3-F1
#
_cell.length_a   1.000
_cell.length_b   1.000
_cell.length_c   1.000
_cell.angle_alpha   90.00
_cell.angle_beta   90.00
_cell.angle_gamma   90.00
#
_symmetry.space_group_name_H-M   'P 1'
#
loop_
_entity.id
_entity.type
_entity.pdbx_description
1 polymer ?
#
loop_
_entity_poly.entity_id
_entity_poly.type
_entity_poly.pdbx_seq_one_letter_code
_entity_poly.pdbx_strand_id
1 'polypeptide(L)'
;MSIFRKRILPIARSNQASSCTECHFAGVDLRNFVTDDPAATFAALRDRGWIDPQRPGDSKLLRLIARKPEHEDPLMARVRAAEYAAFRDWIRAASADPAFRSAPPTRLEVGIELPPEVIRHARKDRVLQTLVDTIWTEMGRCVSCHSPDRNQRLVRKYGPRVSWFRPHDPEGTLRVWVEHGLIDEEHPEKSLLLLKPLAQEVEHGGGPKFVAGSRTDKLFRRFLDDYAAVVTGRYRRAADLPSPLREIQRPTGQHLRIVGLPAEWNRKLMRVDLYRWLGDRWSAERWATADNPVVGPKRMWQSVVMACAPRDSERGRTLRKTETATLPPGRYLARIYVDRHGRTQHHRDYELGRDDLVAELIVQGPWPPGYRPPKIVHFHAHD
;
A
#
# COMPACT_ATOMS: atom_id res chain seq x y z
N MET A 1 7.58 32.60 30.16
CA MET A 1 8.57 32.62 29.06
C MET A 1 9.70 31.56 29.17
N SER A 2 10.32 31.33 30.33
CA SER A 2 11.46 30.39 30.49
C SER A 2 11.18 28.95 30.02
N ILE A 3 10.01 28.38 30.37
CA ILE A 3 9.64 26.99 30.00
C ILE A 3 9.55 26.82 28.48
N PHE A 4 8.94 27.76 27.77
CA PHE A 4 8.75 27.66 26.33
C PHE A 4 10.08 27.59 25.58
N ARG A 5 10.98 28.54 25.82
CA ARG A 5 12.29 28.59 25.16
C ARG A 5 13.18 27.41 25.52
N LYS A 6 13.12 26.92 26.77
CA LYS A 6 13.98 25.82 27.24
C LYS A 6 13.47 24.42 26.90
N ARG A 7 12.15 24.24 26.76
CA ARG A 7 11.54 22.90 26.67
C ARG A 7 10.62 22.70 25.46
N ILE A 8 9.91 23.73 24.98
CA ILE A 8 8.99 23.60 23.84
C ILE A 8 9.71 23.87 22.53
N LEU A 9 10.43 24.99 22.44
CA LEU A 9 11.11 25.39 21.22
C LEU A 9 12.16 24.36 20.73
N PRO A 10 12.93 23.69 21.62
CA PRO A 10 13.83 22.62 21.19
C PRO A 10 13.09 21.43 20.55
N ILE A 11 11.90 21.07 21.06
CA ILE A 11 11.07 20.01 20.44
C ILE A 11 10.64 20.46 19.04
N ALA A 12 10.19 21.72 18.91
CA ALA A 12 9.72 22.25 17.63
C ALA A 12 10.83 22.48 16.59
N ARG A 13 12.08 22.60 17.01
CA ARG A 13 13.24 22.76 16.12
C ARG A 13 14.04 21.49 15.91
N SER A 14 13.68 20.42 16.60
CA SER A 14 14.35 19.14 16.45
C SER A 14 14.06 18.54 15.08
N ASN A 15 15.10 17.96 14.47
CA ASN A 15 14.96 17.07 13.32
C ASN A 15 14.63 15.64 13.75
N GLN A 16 14.59 15.35 15.06
CA GLN A 16 14.19 14.04 15.57
C GLN A 16 12.68 13.86 15.43
N ALA A 17 12.27 12.60 15.22
CA ALA A 17 10.88 12.18 15.20
C ALA A 17 10.16 12.60 16.50
N SER A 18 9.00 13.24 16.36
CA SER A 18 8.12 13.54 17.49
C SER A 18 7.22 12.32 17.80
N SER A 19 6.58 12.31 18.96
CA SER A 19 5.63 11.23 19.27
C SER A 19 4.45 11.14 18.29
N CYS A 20 4.16 12.21 17.54
CA CYS A 20 3.16 12.22 16.48
C CYS A 20 3.55 11.37 15.26
N THR A 21 4.85 11.32 14.91
CA THR A 21 5.36 10.55 13.76
C THR A 21 5.45 9.05 14.05
N GLU A 22 5.16 8.63 15.28
CA GLU A 22 5.00 7.21 15.59
C GLU A 22 3.75 6.63 14.93
N CYS A 23 2.67 7.40 14.85
CA CYS A 23 1.38 6.97 14.29
C CYS A 23 1.15 7.44 12.83
N HIS A 24 1.84 8.49 12.39
CA HIS A 24 1.64 9.12 11.08
C HIS A 24 2.93 9.14 10.27
N PHE A 25 2.84 8.89 8.96
CA PHE A 25 3.96 9.05 8.03
C PHE A 25 4.17 10.52 7.64
N ALA A 26 3.11 11.32 7.56
CA ALA A 26 3.19 12.72 7.17
C ALA A 26 1.99 13.53 7.68
N GLY A 27 2.11 14.85 7.58
CA GLY A 27 1.02 15.80 7.79
C GLY A 27 0.65 16.08 9.25
N VAL A 28 1.18 15.31 10.20
CA VAL A 28 0.96 15.48 11.65
C VAL A 28 2.28 15.46 12.39
N ASP A 29 2.67 16.61 12.91
CA ASP A 29 3.91 16.81 13.67
C ASP A 29 3.68 17.85 14.78
N LEU A 30 4.37 17.74 15.91
CA LEU A 30 4.30 18.75 16.99
C LEU A 30 4.79 20.13 16.57
N ARG A 31 5.69 20.19 15.58
CA ARG A 31 6.18 21.44 14.99
C ARG A 31 5.06 22.28 14.42
N ASN A 32 4.00 21.65 13.93
CA ASN A 32 2.83 22.35 13.39
C ASN A 32 2.12 23.20 14.46
N PHE A 33 2.31 22.91 15.75
CA PHE A 33 1.62 23.58 16.86
C PHE A 33 2.45 24.68 17.52
N VAL A 34 3.68 24.95 17.07
CA VAL A 34 4.61 25.83 17.77
C VAL A 34 5.22 26.84 16.80
N THR A 35 5.19 28.12 17.19
CA THR A 35 5.96 29.20 16.53
C THR A 35 7.14 29.63 17.41
N ASP A 36 7.99 30.53 16.90
CA ASP A 36 9.10 31.08 17.69
C ASP A 36 8.64 32.02 18.82
N ASP A 37 7.40 32.52 18.78
CA ASP A 37 6.83 33.39 19.80
C ASP A 37 5.91 32.62 20.76
N PRO A 38 6.23 32.55 22.07
CA PRO A 38 5.40 31.86 23.05
C PRO A 38 3.99 32.43 23.18
N ALA A 39 3.84 33.76 23.22
CA ALA A 39 2.55 34.41 23.43
C ALA A 39 1.66 34.23 22.20
N ALA A 40 2.25 34.41 21.02
CA ALA A 40 1.53 34.21 19.76
C ALA A 40 1.14 32.73 19.57
N THR A 41 2.01 31.79 19.92
CA THR A 41 1.70 30.34 19.91
C THR A 41 0.53 30.02 20.84
N PHE A 42 0.56 30.50 22.09
CA PHE A 42 -0.51 30.23 23.05
C PHE A 42 -1.85 30.80 22.60
N ALA A 43 -1.86 32.06 22.14
CA ALA A 43 -3.07 32.70 21.62
C ALA A 43 -3.64 31.91 20.44
N ALA A 44 -2.80 31.50 19.48
CA ALA A 44 -3.24 30.76 18.30
C ALA A 44 -3.82 29.38 18.66
N LEU A 45 -3.18 28.67 19.59
CA LEU A 45 -3.66 27.37 20.07
C LEU A 45 -4.95 27.50 20.89
N ARG A 46 -5.09 28.53 21.73
CA ARG A 46 -6.32 28.85 22.45
C ARG A 46 -7.46 29.13 21.48
N ASP A 47 -7.25 30.03 20.54
CA ASP A 47 -8.28 30.53 19.62
C ASP A 47 -8.80 29.41 18.70
N ARG A 48 -7.95 28.45 18.36
CA ARG A 48 -8.31 27.25 17.57
C ARG A 48 -8.79 26.07 18.44
N GLY A 49 -8.95 26.26 19.75
CA GLY A 49 -9.47 25.23 20.68
C GLY A 49 -8.51 24.06 20.93
N TRP A 50 -7.21 24.21 20.66
CA TRP A 50 -6.19 23.22 21.00
C TRP A 50 -5.81 23.25 22.48
N ILE A 51 -5.89 24.43 23.10
CA ILE A 51 -5.69 24.67 24.53
C ILE A 51 -7.00 25.13 25.16
N ASP A 52 -7.33 24.60 26.33
CA ASP A 52 -8.41 25.10 27.20
C ASP A 52 -7.75 25.86 28.38
N PRO A 53 -7.71 27.21 28.39
CA PRO A 53 -7.08 27.96 29.47
C PRO A 53 -7.78 27.82 30.82
N GLN A 54 -9.07 27.45 30.83
CA GLN A 54 -9.83 27.24 32.08
C GLN A 54 -9.54 25.87 32.67
N ARG A 55 -9.32 24.87 31.80
CA ARG A 55 -8.91 23.52 32.19
C ARG A 55 -7.65 23.12 31.43
N PRO A 56 -6.48 23.70 31.78
CA PRO A 56 -5.24 23.50 31.01
C PRO A 56 -4.84 22.03 30.88
N GLY A 57 -5.15 21.19 31.87
CA GLY A 57 -4.91 19.74 31.83
C GLY A 57 -5.79 18.97 30.84
N ASP A 58 -6.95 19.52 30.47
CA ASP A 58 -7.91 18.90 29.54
C ASP A 58 -7.72 19.31 28.08
N SER A 59 -6.70 20.15 27.82
CA SER A 59 -6.37 20.65 26.49
C SER A 59 -6.28 19.53 25.45
N LYS A 60 -6.91 19.74 24.29
CA LYS A 60 -6.92 18.78 23.18
C LYS A 60 -5.51 18.39 22.73
N LEU A 61 -4.58 19.33 22.71
CA LEU A 61 -3.17 19.07 22.37
C LEU A 61 -2.52 18.05 23.31
N LEU A 62 -2.77 18.14 24.62
CA LEU A 62 -2.25 17.19 25.60
C LEU A 62 -2.82 15.79 25.39
N ARG A 63 -4.12 15.69 25.08
CA ARG A 63 -4.76 14.40 24.75
C ARG A 63 -4.16 13.77 23.48
N LEU A 64 -3.78 14.59 22.49
CA LEU A 64 -3.11 14.10 21.29
C LEU A 64 -1.70 13.60 21.57
N ILE A 65 -0.89 14.37 22.30
CA ILE A 65 0.47 13.97 22.68
C ILE A 65 0.43 12.67 23.49
N ALA A 66 -0.52 12.56 24.44
CA ALA A 66 -0.64 11.38 25.30
C ALA A 66 -1.12 10.11 24.56
N ARG A 67 -1.56 10.21 23.30
CA ARG A 67 -2.11 9.07 22.58
C ARG A 67 -1.01 8.05 22.27
N LYS A 68 -1.29 6.79 22.58
CA LYS A 68 -0.37 5.67 22.36
C LYS A 68 -0.83 4.79 21.20
N PRO A 69 0.10 4.24 20.40
CA PRO A 69 -0.22 3.11 19.54
C PRO A 69 -0.47 1.85 20.37
N GLU A 70 -1.00 0.81 19.72
CA GLU A 70 -1.22 -0.50 20.34
C GLU A 70 0.10 -1.19 20.72
N HIS A 71 1.13 -1.01 19.88
CA HIS A 71 2.50 -1.41 20.16
C HIS A 71 3.37 -0.16 20.28
N GLU A 72 3.72 0.18 21.52
CA GLU A 72 4.52 1.37 21.84
C GLU A 72 6.01 1.06 21.77
N ASP A 73 6.77 1.86 21.03
CA ASP A 73 8.23 1.80 21.04
C ASP A 73 8.77 2.39 22.36
N PRO A 74 9.67 1.71 23.10
CA PRO A 74 10.16 2.19 24.39
C PRO A 74 10.88 3.55 24.35
N LEU A 75 11.59 3.85 23.25
CA LEU A 75 12.22 5.14 23.06
C LEU A 75 11.15 6.21 22.78
N MET A 76 10.18 5.91 21.92
CA MET A 76 9.08 6.83 21.63
C MET A 76 8.19 7.09 22.86
N ALA A 77 8.01 6.10 23.73
CA ALA A 77 7.32 6.27 25.01
C ALA A 77 8.00 7.35 25.88
N ARG A 78 9.33 7.35 25.93
CA ARG A 78 10.12 8.36 26.67
C ARG A 78 10.02 9.73 26.03
N VAL A 79 10.12 9.80 24.69
CA VAL A 79 9.93 11.04 23.92
C VAL A 79 8.54 11.63 24.21
N ARG A 80 7.49 10.82 24.08
CA ARG A 80 6.10 11.21 24.37
C ARG A 80 5.92 11.73 25.79
N ALA A 81 6.49 11.05 26.78
CA ALA A 81 6.41 11.48 28.17
C ALA A 81 7.08 12.84 28.40
N ALA A 82 8.26 13.05 27.78
CA ALA A 82 8.98 14.32 27.85
C ALA A 82 8.22 15.46 27.16
N GLU A 83 7.70 15.22 25.96
CA GLU A 83 6.85 16.15 25.21
C GLU A 83 5.59 16.50 26.01
N TYR A 84 4.86 15.49 26.51
CA TYR A 84 3.66 15.70 27.30
C TYR A 84 3.93 16.55 28.54
N ALA A 85 4.98 16.22 29.29
CA ALA A 85 5.35 16.99 30.48
C ALA A 85 5.72 18.43 30.11
N ALA A 86 6.50 18.64 29.06
CA ALA A 86 6.89 19.98 28.61
C ALA A 86 5.66 20.82 28.23
N PHE A 87 4.79 20.30 27.37
CA PHE A 87 3.58 20.99 26.93
C PHE A 87 2.61 21.22 28.10
N ARG A 88 2.40 20.23 28.97
CA ARG A 88 1.52 20.36 30.15
C ARG A 88 2.00 21.49 31.06
N ASP A 89 3.28 21.50 31.40
CA ASP A 89 3.86 22.49 32.31
C ASP A 89 3.80 23.89 31.71
N TRP A 90 4.09 24.03 30.41
CA TRP A 90 3.97 25.30 29.70
C TRP A 90 2.53 25.78 29.61
N ILE A 91 1.59 24.93 29.20
CA ILE A 91 0.17 25.29 29.06
C ILE A 91 -0.40 25.75 30.40
N ARG A 92 -0.08 25.05 31.50
CA ARG A 92 -0.49 25.45 32.85
C ARG A 92 0.08 26.81 33.24
N ALA A 93 1.38 27.00 33.05
CA ALA A 93 2.05 28.27 33.39
C ALA A 93 1.49 29.44 32.56
N ALA A 94 1.32 29.25 31.26
CA ALA A 94 0.76 30.26 30.36
C ALA A 94 -0.72 30.56 30.67
N SER A 95 -1.51 29.55 31.04
CA SER A 95 -2.91 29.77 31.43
C SER A 95 -3.06 30.52 32.76
N ALA A 96 -2.06 30.45 33.64
CA ALA A 96 -2.05 31.23 34.88
C ALA A 96 -1.57 32.68 34.67
N ASP A 97 -0.78 32.94 33.61
CA ASP A 97 -0.21 34.24 33.31
C ASP A 97 -1.28 35.18 32.70
N PRO A 98 -1.61 36.32 33.35
CA PRO A 98 -2.56 37.29 32.82
C PRO A 98 -2.21 37.77 31.40
N ALA A 99 -0.93 37.97 31.09
CA ALA A 99 -0.50 38.49 29.80
C ALA A 99 -0.82 37.51 28.65
N PHE A 100 -0.74 36.20 28.91
CA PHE A 100 -1.10 35.17 27.94
C PHE A 100 -2.62 35.00 27.82
N ARG A 101 -3.36 35.11 28.93
CA ARG A 101 -4.83 35.03 28.92
C ARG A 101 -5.47 36.19 28.17
N SER A 102 -4.97 37.41 28.40
CA SER A 102 -5.46 38.62 27.76
C SER A 102 -4.82 38.89 26.40
N ALA A 103 -3.94 38.00 25.92
CA ALA A 103 -3.32 38.15 24.61
C ALA A 103 -4.41 38.26 23.53
N PRO A 104 -4.32 39.26 22.63
CA PRO A 104 -5.32 39.48 21.61
C PRO A 104 -5.44 38.24 20.70
N PRO A 105 -6.61 38.02 20.08
CA PRO A 105 -6.76 36.95 19.11
C PRO A 105 -5.74 37.09 17.99
N THR A 106 -5.21 35.96 17.53
CA THR A 106 -4.21 35.94 16.47
C THR A 106 -4.74 35.25 15.22
N ARG A 107 -4.23 35.69 14.05
CA ARG A 107 -4.48 35.04 12.75
C ARG A 107 -3.41 34.01 12.39
N LEU A 108 -2.45 33.77 13.27
CA LEU A 108 -1.43 32.74 13.05
C LEU A 108 -2.09 31.37 12.90
N GLU A 109 -1.78 30.71 11.80
CA GLU A 109 -2.24 29.35 11.56
C GLU A 109 -1.28 28.38 12.24
N VAL A 110 -1.78 27.72 13.27
CA VAL A 110 -1.06 26.65 13.99
C VAL A 110 -1.96 25.43 14.13
N GLY A 111 -1.32 24.28 14.20
CA GLY A 111 -1.92 22.97 14.30
C GLY A 111 -2.06 22.29 12.95
N ILE A 112 -2.97 21.34 12.88
CA ILE A 112 -3.16 20.52 11.68
C ILE A 112 -4.22 21.15 10.79
N GLU A 113 -3.83 21.52 9.57
CA GLU A 113 -4.71 22.12 8.55
C GLU A 113 -5.26 21.10 7.55
N LEU A 114 -4.69 19.90 7.53
CA LEU A 114 -5.12 18.84 6.62
C LEU A 114 -6.52 18.33 6.97
N PRO A 115 -7.35 17.99 5.98
CA PRO A 115 -8.63 17.34 6.23
C PRO A 115 -8.46 16.01 6.99
N PRO A 116 -9.43 15.64 7.86
CA PRO A 116 -9.39 14.38 8.60
C PRO A 116 -9.18 13.14 7.72
N GLU A 117 -9.67 13.15 6.50
CA GLU A 117 -9.50 12.08 5.51
C GLU A 117 -8.03 11.90 5.13
N VAL A 118 -7.32 13.01 4.87
CA VAL A 118 -5.90 13.01 4.52
C VAL A 118 -5.06 12.55 5.70
N ILE A 119 -5.34 13.09 6.90
CA ILE A 119 -4.67 12.67 8.15
C ILE A 119 -4.85 11.17 8.38
N ARG A 120 -6.07 10.67 8.17
CA ARG A 120 -6.39 9.24 8.35
C ARG A 120 -5.67 8.38 7.32
N HIS A 121 -5.62 8.81 6.07
CA HIS A 121 -4.94 8.10 4.99
C HIS A 121 -3.43 8.00 5.22
N ALA A 122 -2.81 9.07 5.73
CA ALA A 122 -1.37 9.12 6.04
C ALA A 122 -0.97 8.39 7.34
N ARG A 123 -1.90 7.73 8.04
CA ARG A 123 -1.56 6.92 9.21
C ARG A 123 -0.79 5.67 8.80
N LYS A 124 0.15 5.23 9.67
CA LYS A 124 0.99 4.06 9.38
C LYS A 124 0.21 2.79 9.11
N ASP A 125 -0.80 2.50 9.93
CA ASP A 125 -1.66 1.33 9.75
C ASP A 125 -2.41 1.35 8.40
N ARG A 126 -2.75 2.53 7.88
CA ARG A 126 -3.43 2.65 6.57
C ARG A 126 -2.49 2.43 5.40
N VAL A 127 -1.29 3.01 5.45
CA VAL A 127 -0.26 2.76 4.45
C VAL A 127 0.15 1.29 4.46
N LEU A 128 0.31 0.67 5.63
CA LEU A 128 0.56 -0.77 5.76
C LEU A 128 -0.61 -1.59 5.22
N GLN A 129 -1.86 -1.19 5.45
CA GLN A 129 -3.00 -1.86 4.84
C GLN A 129 -2.98 -1.75 3.30
N THR A 130 -2.57 -0.61 2.74
CA THR A 130 -2.39 -0.48 1.27
C THR A 130 -1.32 -1.44 0.78
N LEU A 131 -0.18 -1.56 1.47
CA LEU A 131 0.86 -2.55 1.15
C LEU A 131 0.30 -3.97 1.12
N VAL A 132 -0.50 -4.32 2.14
CA VAL A 132 -1.14 -5.62 2.27
C VAL A 132 -2.14 -5.88 1.13
N ASP A 133 -2.96 -4.89 0.79
CA ASP A 133 -3.99 -4.99 -0.24
C ASP A 133 -3.42 -4.98 -1.68
N THR A 134 -2.13 -4.64 -1.86
CA THR A 134 -1.50 -4.49 -3.18
C THR A 134 -0.34 -5.45 -3.42
N ILE A 135 0.81 -5.22 -2.80
CA ILE A 135 2.04 -5.97 -3.06
C ILE A 135 2.03 -7.30 -2.30
N TRP A 136 1.50 -7.32 -1.08
CA TRP A 136 1.52 -8.52 -0.24
C TRP A 136 0.72 -9.67 -0.86
N THR A 137 -0.34 -9.38 -1.61
CA THR A 137 -1.09 -10.41 -2.37
C THR A 137 -0.26 -11.05 -3.49
N GLU A 138 0.83 -10.41 -3.90
CA GLU A 138 1.77 -10.86 -4.93
C GLU A 138 3.03 -11.50 -4.34
N MET A 139 3.13 -11.60 -3.01
CA MET A 139 4.33 -12.00 -2.28
C MET A 139 4.97 -13.29 -2.80
N GLY A 140 4.16 -14.27 -3.24
CA GLY A 140 4.64 -15.54 -3.78
C GLY A 140 5.64 -15.40 -4.94
N ARG A 141 5.61 -14.27 -5.67
CA ARG A 141 6.56 -13.94 -6.75
C ARG A 141 7.91 -13.44 -6.24
N CYS A 142 7.95 -12.92 -5.01
CA CYS A 142 9.12 -12.25 -4.42
C CYS A 142 9.87 -13.15 -3.43
N VAL A 143 9.14 -13.85 -2.55
CA VAL A 143 9.74 -14.52 -1.39
C VAL A 143 10.68 -15.65 -1.73
N SER A 144 10.52 -16.34 -2.86
CA SER A 144 11.46 -17.39 -3.26
C SER A 144 12.87 -16.86 -3.49
N CYS A 145 13.00 -15.60 -3.90
CA CYS A 145 14.28 -14.98 -4.24
C CYS A 145 14.75 -13.97 -3.18
N HIS A 146 13.84 -13.40 -2.40
CA HIS A 146 14.11 -12.24 -1.54
C HIS A 146 13.80 -12.45 -0.06
N SER A 147 13.37 -13.65 0.34
CA SER A 147 13.31 -14.02 1.76
C SER A 147 14.63 -14.66 2.21
N PRO A 148 15.20 -14.24 3.35
CA PRO A 148 16.41 -14.85 3.91
C PRO A 148 16.28 -16.38 4.11
N ASP A 149 15.07 -16.86 4.37
CA ASP A 149 14.78 -18.28 4.61
C ASP A 149 14.78 -19.13 3.34
N ARG A 150 14.71 -18.50 2.16
CA ARG A 150 14.55 -19.19 0.87
C ARG A 150 15.66 -18.89 -0.13
N ASN A 151 16.48 -17.88 0.14
CA ASN A 151 17.44 -17.33 -0.83
C ASN A 151 18.91 -17.52 -0.43
N GLN A 152 19.26 -18.48 0.43
CA GLN A 152 20.62 -18.64 0.96
C GLN A 152 21.68 -18.76 -0.14
N ARG A 153 21.33 -19.37 -1.29
CA ARG A 153 22.20 -19.43 -2.47
C ARG A 153 22.49 -18.04 -3.06
N LEU A 154 21.47 -17.18 -3.16
CA LEU A 154 21.62 -15.81 -3.66
C LEU A 154 22.37 -14.94 -2.64
N VAL A 155 22.11 -15.11 -1.35
CA VAL A 155 22.83 -14.39 -0.28
C VAL A 155 24.32 -14.73 -0.31
N ARG A 156 24.69 -16.01 -0.45
CA ARG A 156 26.09 -16.42 -0.58
C ARG A 156 26.79 -15.77 -1.79
N LYS A 157 26.05 -15.54 -2.88
CA LYS A 157 26.62 -14.99 -4.12
C LYS A 157 26.65 -13.46 -4.14
N TYR A 158 25.64 -12.80 -3.59
CA TYR A 158 25.37 -11.37 -3.80
C TYR A 158 25.23 -10.56 -2.50
N GLY A 159 25.41 -11.21 -1.34
CA GLY A 159 25.32 -10.61 -0.02
C GLY A 159 23.88 -10.49 0.51
N PRO A 160 23.71 -10.06 1.77
CA PRO A 160 22.41 -9.98 2.45
C PRO A 160 21.44 -8.95 1.82
N ARG A 161 21.93 -8.03 1.00
CA ARG A 161 21.12 -7.01 0.30
C ARG A 161 20.04 -7.59 -0.62
N VAL A 162 20.18 -8.84 -1.06
CA VAL A 162 19.14 -9.52 -1.86
C VAL A 162 17.93 -9.97 -1.02
N SER A 163 18.07 -9.97 0.31
CA SER A 163 17.03 -10.32 1.28
C SER A 163 16.29 -9.07 1.75
N TRP A 164 15.37 -8.58 0.93
CA TRP A 164 14.57 -7.39 1.23
C TRP A 164 13.11 -7.69 1.55
N PHE A 165 12.71 -8.96 1.62
CA PHE A 165 11.34 -9.36 1.97
C PHE A 165 11.36 -10.16 3.27
N ARG A 166 10.59 -9.71 4.29
CA ARG A 166 10.42 -10.42 5.56
C ARG A 166 9.05 -11.11 5.58
N PRO A 167 8.97 -12.43 5.36
CA PRO A 167 7.69 -13.13 5.40
C PRO A 167 6.95 -12.89 6.72
N HIS A 168 5.63 -12.77 6.66
CA HIS A 168 4.75 -12.54 7.84
C HIS A 168 4.97 -11.20 8.58
N ASP A 169 5.84 -10.32 8.07
CA ASP A 169 6.15 -9.02 8.68
C ASP A 169 6.08 -7.90 7.60
N PRO A 170 4.88 -7.42 7.24
CA PRO A 170 4.72 -6.37 6.24
C PRO A 170 5.35 -5.05 6.67
N GLU A 171 5.31 -4.71 7.96
CA GLU A 171 5.93 -3.51 8.49
C GLU A 171 7.45 -3.56 8.42
N GLY A 172 8.06 -4.66 8.86
CA GLY A 172 9.51 -4.83 8.74
C GLY A 172 9.97 -4.97 7.29
N THR A 173 9.13 -5.50 6.40
CA THR A 173 9.39 -5.49 4.96
C THR A 173 9.43 -4.06 4.41
N LEU A 174 8.42 -3.24 4.72
CA LEU A 174 8.39 -1.83 4.30
C LEU A 174 9.59 -1.06 4.86
N ARG A 175 9.92 -1.25 6.13
CA ARG A 175 11.09 -0.62 6.76
C ARG A 175 12.38 -0.94 6.01
N VAL A 176 12.62 -2.21 5.67
CA VAL A 176 13.79 -2.61 4.86
C VAL A 176 13.78 -1.96 3.48
N TRP A 177 12.61 -1.83 2.84
CA TRP A 177 12.53 -1.18 1.53
C TRP A 177 12.92 0.29 1.57
N VAL A 178 12.51 1.00 2.62
CA VAL A 178 12.88 2.40 2.83
C VAL A 178 14.35 2.52 3.20
N GLU A 179 14.82 1.76 4.18
CA GLU A 179 16.22 1.77 4.64
C GLU A 179 17.23 1.45 3.53
N HIS A 180 16.86 0.58 2.59
CA HIS A 180 17.71 0.18 1.46
C HIS A 180 17.47 1.02 0.19
N GLY A 181 16.64 2.07 0.24
CA GLY A 181 16.36 2.93 -0.92
C GLY A 181 15.70 2.19 -2.08
N LEU A 182 14.86 1.18 -1.80
CA LEU A 182 14.17 0.41 -2.83
C LEU A 182 12.91 1.13 -3.37
N ILE A 183 12.42 2.10 -2.62
CA ILE A 183 11.35 3.02 -3.00
C ILE A 183 12.01 4.37 -3.31
N ASP A 184 11.74 4.90 -4.48
CA ASP A 184 12.10 6.27 -4.84
C ASP A 184 10.88 7.16 -4.54
N GLU A 185 11.01 8.02 -3.53
CA GLU A 185 9.90 8.84 -3.02
C GLU A 185 9.60 10.05 -3.92
N GLU A 186 10.56 10.46 -4.74
CA GLU A 186 10.43 11.57 -5.70
C GLU A 186 9.93 11.07 -7.05
N HIS A 187 10.44 9.91 -7.48
CA HIS A 187 10.17 9.27 -8.76
C HIS A 187 9.71 7.82 -8.56
N PRO A 188 8.48 7.57 -8.06
CA PRO A 188 8.01 6.23 -7.71
C PRO A 188 8.11 5.22 -8.87
N GLU A 189 8.01 5.66 -10.12
CA GLU A 189 8.19 4.84 -11.32
C GLU A 189 9.62 4.30 -11.51
N LYS A 190 10.61 4.96 -10.91
CA LYS A 190 12.03 4.56 -10.89
C LYS A 190 12.39 3.69 -9.69
N SER A 191 11.45 3.46 -8.77
CA SER A 191 11.65 2.58 -7.62
C SER A 191 12.22 1.24 -8.06
N LEU A 192 13.28 0.80 -7.38
CA LEU A 192 13.90 -0.50 -7.60
C LEU A 192 12.90 -1.66 -7.43
N LEU A 193 11.85 -1.46 -6.63
CA LEU A 193 10.75 -2.43 -6.53
C LEU A 193 9.99 -2.66 -7.86
N LEU A 194 9.94 -1.70 -8.78
CA LEU A 194 9.38 -1.89 -10.13
C LEU A 194 10.43 -2.40 -11.12
N LEU A 195 11.67 -2.00 -10.93
CA LEU A 195 12.79 -2.40 -11.77
C LEU A 195 13.31 -3.78 -11.35
N LYS A 196 14.14 -4.42 -12.17
CA LYS A 196 15.00 -5.50 -11.67
C LYS A 196 16.23 -4.81 -11.06
N PRO A 197 16.25 -4.51 -9.75
CA PRO A 197 17.19 -3.54 -9.17
C PRO A 197 18.64 -3.87 -9.48
N LEU A 198 18.93 -5.17 -9.53
CA LEU A 198 20.25 -5.71 -9.69
C LEU A 198 20.47 -6.25 -11.11
N ALA A 199 19.63 -5.97 -12.11
CA ALA A 199 19.79 -6.56 -13.45
C ALA A 199 21.13 -6.22 -14.12
N GLN A 200 21.79 -5.15 -13.69
CA GLN A 200 23.14 -4.77 -14.13
C GLN A 200 24.25 -5.45 -13.31
N GLU A 201 23.99 -5.87 -12.07
CA GLU A 201 24.98 -6.44 -11.13
C GLU A 201 24.82 -7.96 -10.90
N VAL A 202 23.65 -8.49 -11.26
CA VAL A 202 23.20 -9.85 -10.98
C VAL A 202 22.47 -10.35 -12.21
N GLU A 203 22.94 -11.47 -12.73
CA GLU A 203 22.20 -12.19 -13.77
C GLU A 203 20.87 -12.67 -13.19
N HIS A 204 19.77 -12.08 -13.66
CA HIS A 204 18.43 -12.52 -13.31
C HIS A 204 17.94 -13.48 -14.37
N GLY A 205 17.73 -14.74 -14.00
CA GLY A 205 16.98 -15.67 -14.83
C GLY A 205 15.54 -15.18 -15.04
N GLY A 206 14.96 -15.50 -16.20
CA GLY A 206 13.55 -15.24 -16.51
C GLY A 206 13.24 -13.88 -17.18
N GLY A 207 12.04 -13.78 -17.72
CA GLY A 207 11.53 -12.64 -18.49
C GLY A 207 11.39 -11.32 -17.69
N PRO A 208 10.71 -10.30 -18.23
CA PRO A 208 10.52 -9.02 -17.54
C PRO A 208 9.93 -9.22 -16.13
N LYS A 209 10.33 -8.38 -15.16
CA LYS A 209 9.89 -8.51 -13.75
C LYS A 209 8.38 -8.40 -13.65
N PHE A 210 7.86 -7.31 -14.20
CA PHE A 210 6.44 -7.07 -14.40
C PHE A 210 6.20 -6.76 -15.86
N VAL A 211 5.06 -7.21 -16.35
CA VAL A 211 4.63 -6.91 -17.71
C VAL A 211 3.79 -5.65 -17.63
N ALA A 212 4.09 -4.67 -18.49
CA ALA A 212 3.40 -3.40 -18.51
C ALA A 212 1.87 -3.59 -18.59
N GLY A 213 1.17 -2.98 -17.63
CA GLY A 213 -0.29 -3.04 -17.48
C GLY A 213 -0.87 -4.38 -17.04
N SER A 214 -0.03 -5.37 -16.71
CA SER A 214 -0.47 -6.49 -15.89
C SER A 214 -0.97 -6.01 -14.54
N ARG A 215 -1.77 -6.84 -13.88
CA ARG A 215 -2.28 -6.57 -12.54
C ARG A 215 -1.16 -6.36 -11.53
N THR A 216 -0.13 -7.22 -11.53
CA THR A 216 1.01 -7.08 -10.62
C THR A 216 1.71 -5.73 -10.85
N ASP A 217 1.89 -5.32 -12.11
CA ASP A 217 2.46 -4.01 -12.46
C ASP A 217 1.65 -2.84 -11.85
N LYS A 218 0.33 -2.87 -12.04
CA LYS A 218 -0.60 -1.84 -11.54
C LYS A 218 -0.63 -1.78 -10.02
N LEU A 219 -0.63 -2.93 -9.33
CA LEU A 219 -0.67 -2.99 -7.86
C LEU A 219 0.61 -2.42 -7.23
N PHE A 220 1.78 -2.75 -7.78
CA PHE A 220 3.05 -2.18 -7.31
C PHE A 220 3.11 -0.67 -7.52
N ARG A 221 2.83 -0.21 -8.74
CA ARG A 221 2.79 1.24 -9.04
C ARG A 221 1.87 1.99 -8.09
N ARG A 222 0.65 1.49 -7.94
CA ARG A 222 -0.35 2.10 -7.07
C ARG A 222 0.16 2.26 -5.63
N PHE A 223 0.82 1.25 -5.07
CA PHE A 223 1.39 1.36 -3.73
C PHE A 223 2.52 2.38 -3.68
N LEU A 224 3.43 2.34 -4.65
CA LEU A 224 4.60 3.22 -4.67
C LEU A 224 4.19 4.69 -4.84
N ASP A 225 3.25 4.95 -5.76
CA ASP A 225 2.68 6.27 -5.99
C ASP A 225 1.99 6.81 -4.73
N ASP A 226 1.19 5.97 -4.06
CA ASP A 226 0.48 6.30 -2.81
C ASP A 226 1.46 6.55 -1.65
N TYR A 227 2.40 5.62 -1.43
CA TYR A 227 3.43 5.75 -0.40
C TYR A 227 4.24 7.03 -0.57
N ALA A 228 4.77 7.25 -1.79
CA ALA A 228 5.54 8.43 -2.13
C ALA A 228 4.72 9.71 -1.91
N ALA A 229 3.45 9.74 -2.33
CA ALA A 229 2.57 10.88 -2.13
C ALA A 229 2.24 11.14 -0.65
N VAL A 230 2.12 10.10 0.17
CA VAL A 230 1.97 10.22 1.62
C VAL A 230 3.22 10.85 2.23
N VAL A 231 4.40 10.25 2.05
CA VAL A 231 5.63 10.69 2.75
C VAL A 231 6.11 12.08 2.30
N THR A 232 5.86 12.44 1.04
CA THR A 232 6.16 13.79 0.51
C THR A 232 5.07 14.82 0.80
N GLY A 233 3.97 14.43 1.46
CA GLY A 233 2.87 15.35 1.81
C GLY A 233 2.15 15.94 0.59
N ARG A 234 2.05 15.17 -0.52
CA ARG A 234 1.39 15.61 -1.76
C ARG A 234 -0.14 15.69 -1.61
N TYR A 235 -0.74 14.86 -0.77
CA TYR A 235 -2.18 14.93 -0.50
C TYR A 235 -2.51 16.14 0.38
N ARG A 236 -3.31 17.08 -0.15
CA ARG A 236 -3.73 18.29 0.59
C ARG A 236 -5.24 18.31 0.85
N ARG A 237 -6.02 17.64 0.01
CA ARG A 237 -7.48 17.58 0.06
C ARG A 237 -7.95 16.13 -0.06
N ALA A 238 -9.15 15.84 0.42
CA ALA A 238 -9.75 14.51 0.30
C ALA A 238 -9.88 14.04 -1.16
N ALA A 239 -10.12 14.96 -2.10
CA ALA A 239 -10.19 14.67 -3.53
C ALA A 239 -8.84 14.29 -4.17
N ASP A 240 -7.72 14.59 -3.50
CA ASP A 240 -6.39 14.20 -4.00
C ASP A 240 -6.10 12.71 -3.68
N LEU A 241 -6.85 12.09 -2.76
CA LEU A 241 -6.63 10.72 -2.32
C LEU A 241 -6.93 9.70 -3.42
N PRO A 242 -6.18 8.57 -3.48
CA PRO A 242 -6.42 7.56 -4.49
C PRO A 242 -7.76 6.86 -4.24
N SER A 243 -8.53 6.65 -5.31
CA SER A 243 -9.76 5.86 -5.24
C SER A 243 -9.45 4.44 -4.74
N PRO A 244 -10.23 3.86 -3.80
CA PRO A 244 -9.96 2.52 -3.27
C PRO A 244 -9.97 1.45 -4.39
N LEU A 245 -9.28 0.33 -4.16
CA LEU A 245 -9.35 -0.81 -5.07
C LEU A 245 -10.80 -1.30 -5.16
N ARG A 246 -11.32 -1.41 -6.37
CA ARG A 246 -12.71 -1.86 -6.62
C ARG A 246 -12.95 -3.31 -6.22
N GLU A 247 -11.89 -4.12 -6.18
CA GLU A 247 -11.96 -5.54 -5.83
C GLU A 247 -10.95 -5.91 -4.75
N ILE A 248 -11.30 -6.93 -3.96
CA ILE A 248 -10.37 -7.69 -3.13
C ILE A 248 -9.88 -8.89 -3.93
N GLN A 249 -8.60 -9.21 -3.80
CA GLN A 249 -8.02 -10.38 -4.45
C GLN A 249 -7.15 -11.19 -3.51
N ARG A 250 -7.17 -12.52 -3.68
CA ARG A 250 -6.33 -13.45 -2.91
C ARG A 250 -5.76 -14.54 -3.83
N PRO A 251 -4.48 -14.91 -3.64
CA PRO A 251 -3.90 -16.00 -4.41
C PRO A 251 -4.59 -17.30 -4.04
N THR A 252 -4.88 -18.12 -5.06
CA THR A 252 -5.47 -19.43 -4.82
C THR A 252 -4.48 -20.57 -4.75
N GLY A 253 -3.25 -20.33 -5.23
CA GLY A 253 -2.28 -21.39 -5.52
C GLY A 253 -2.70 -22.31 -6.68
N GLN A 254 -3.91 -22.15 -7.23
CA GLN A 254 -4.40 -22.92 -8.38
C GLN A 254 -3.80 -22.34 -9.66
N HIS A 255 -3.15 -23.18 -10.46
CA HIS A 255 -2.57 -22.76 -11.74
C HIS A 255 -3.48 -23.15 -12.90
N LEU A 256 -3.73 -22.20 -13.80
CA LEU A 256 -4.43 -22.43 -15.06
C LEU A 256 -3.43 -22.30 -16.20
N ARG A 257 -3.43 -23.27 -17.12
CA ARG A 257 -2.65 -23.30 -18.35
C ARG A 257 -3.59 -23.42 -19.55
N ILE A 258 -3.41 -22.55 -20.52
CA ILE A 258 -4.10 -22.61 -21.81
C ILE A 258 -3.06 -22.92 -22.89
N VAL A 259 -3.33 -23.90 -23.74
CA VAL A 259 -2.43 -24.36 -24.81
C VAL A 259 -3.09 -24.25 -26.19
N GLY A 260 -2.30 -24.28 -27.26
CA GLY A 260 -2.81 -24.14 -28.63
C GLY A 260 -3.04 -22.69 -29.07
N LEU A 261 -2.51 -21.72 -28.32
CA LEU A 261 -2.68 -20.30 -28.61
C LEU A 261 -2.02 -19.91 -29.95
N PRO A 262 -2.54 -18.90 -30.67
CA PRO A 262 -1.90 -18.34 -31.86
C PRO A 262 -0.48 -17.82 -31.57
N ALA A 263 0.44 -18.06 -32.50
CA ALA A 263 1.86 -17.76 -32.31
C ALA A 263 2.13 -16.25 -32.31
N GLU A 264 1.33 -15.49 -33.06
CA GLU A 264 1.38 -14.03 -33.15
C GLU A 264 1.04 -13.32 -31.83
N TRP A 265 0.44 -14.03 -30.87
CA TRP A 265 0.19 -13.49 -29.53
C TRP A 265 1.43 -13.53 -28.63
N ASN A 266 2.57 -14.03 -29.12
CA ASN A 266 3.81 -14.10 -28.33
C ASN A 266 4.11 -12.77 -27.60
N ARG A 267 4.37 -12.86 -26.29
CA ARG A 267 4.66 -11.73 -25.39
C ARG A 267 3.52 -10.71 -25.22
N LYS A 268 2.36 -10.88 -25.87
CA LYS A 268 1.17 -10.06 -25.61
C LYS A 268 0.61 -10.41 -24.24
N LEU A 269 0.12 -9.40 -23.52
CA LEU A 269 -0.57 -9.61 -22.25
C LEU A 269 -1.90 -10.31 -22.53
N MET A 270 -2.13 -11.42 -21.84
CA MET A 270 -3.40 -12.14 -21.85
C MET A 270 -3.97 -12.21 -20.43
N ARG A 271 -5.25 -11.87 -20.30
CA ARG A 271 -6.04 -11.98 -19.06
C ARG A 271 -7.12 -13.03 -19.24
N VAL A 272 -7.35 -13.82 -18.19
CA VAL A 272 -8.46 -14.77 -18.10
C VAL A 272 -9.31 -14.40 -16.90
N ASP A 273 -10.57 -14.03 -17.14
CA ASP A 273 -11.57 -13.82 -16.09
C ASP A 273 -12.48 -15.02 -16.00
N LEU A 274 -12.70 -15.54 -14.79
CA LEU A 274 -13.53 -16.72 -14.52
C LEU A 274 -14.84 -16.30 -13.89
N TYR A 275 -15.98 -16.70 -14.46
CA TYR A 275 -17.33 -16.45 -13.95
C TYR A 275 -17.95 -17.79 -13.55
N ARG A 276 -18.48 -17.91 -12.32
CA ARG A 276 -18.94 -19.20 -11.78
C ARG A 276 -20.37 -19.50 -12.23
N TRP A 277 -20.66 -20.77 -12.55
CA TRP A 277 -22.02 -21.22 -12.75
C TRP A 277 -22.76 -21.32 -11.42
N LEU A 278 -23.94 -20.70 -11.33
CA LEU A 278 -24.74 -20.62 -10.10
C LEU A 278 -25.94 -21.57 -10.09
N GLY A 279 -26.09 -22.42 -11.11
CA GLY A 279 -27.19 -23.40 -11.23
C GLY A 279 -28.00 -23.20 -12.50
N ASP A 280 -28.43 -21.97 -12.73
CA ASP A 280 -29.27 -21.50 -13.85
C ASP A 280 -28.59 -20.42 -14.71
N ARG A 281 -27.58 -19.73 -14.16
CA ARG A 281 -26.86 -18.64 -14.81
C ARG A 281 -25.39 -18.57 -14.43
N TRP A 282 -24.61 -17.86 -15.24
CA TRP A 282 -23.28 -17.42 -14.85
C TRP A 282 -23.35 -16.27 -13.85
N SER A 283 -22.38 -16.19 -12.95
CA SER A 283 -22.25 -15.04 -12.05
C SER A 283 -22.09 -13.75 -12.85
N ALA A 284 -22.74 -12.67 -12.42
CA ALA A 284 -22.58 -11.36 -13.06
C ALA A 284 -21.16 -10.80 -12.84
N GLU A 285 -20.60 -11.04 -11.65
CA GLU A 285 -19.25 -10.65 -11.29
C GLU A 285 -18.26 -11.78 -11.60
N ARG A 286 -17.02 -11.41 -11.91
CA ARG A 286 -15.93 -12.39 -11.98
C ARG A 286 -15.63 -12.96 -10.60
N TRP A 287 -15.36 -14.26 -10.58
CA TRP A 287 -14.98 -15.03 -9.41
C TRP A 287 -13.47 -15.12 -9.21
N ALA A 288 -12.75 -15.09 -10.33
CA ALA A 288 -11.30 -15.04 -10.32
C ALA A 288 -10.78 -14.36 -11.58
N THR A 289 -9.51 -13.94 -11.50
CA THR A 289 -8.75 -13.40 -12.61
C THR A 289 -7.34 -13.95 -12.59
N ALA A 290 -6.72 -14.00 -13.75
CA ALA A 290 -5.32 -14.32 -13.89
C ALA A 290 -4.77 -13.63 -15.14
N ASP A 291 -3.55 -13.12 -15.08
CA ASP A 291 -2.87 -12.54 -16.23
C ASP A 291 -1.40 -12.94 -16.30
N ASN A 292 -0.90 -12.98 -17.53
CA ASN A 292 0.51 -13.23 -17.86
C ASN A 292 0.70 -13.00 -19.36
N PRO A 293 1.95 -12.83 -19.86
CA PRO A 293 2.21 -12.90 -21.28
C PRO A 293 1.98 -14.30 -21.85
N VAL A 294 1.61 -14.36 -23.12
CA VAL A 294 1.63 -15.60 -23.88
C VAL A 294 3.07 -15.99 -24.20
N VAL A 295 3.40 -17.27 -24.01
CA VAL A 295 4.68 -17.89 -24.37
C VAL A 295 4.53 -18.47 -25.77
N GLY A 296 4.74 -17.64 -26.79
CA GLY A 296 4.49 -17.95 -28.21
C GLY A 296 5.20 -19.21 -28.72
N PRO A 297 6.51 -19.41 -28.48
CA PRO A 297 7.21 -20.62 -28.92
C PRO A 297 6.61 -21.93 -28.39
N LYS A 298 5.90 -21.87 -27.26
CA LYS A 298 5.20 -23.01 -26.66
C LYS A 298 3.68 -22.97 -26.92
N ARG A 299 3.19 -21.97 -27.66
CA ARG A 299 1.78 -21.71 -27.94
C ARG A 299 0.92 -21.83 -26.67
N MET A 300 1.42 -21.30 -25.56
CA MET A 300 0.83 -21.49 -24.24
C MET A 300 0.79 -20.21 -23.42
N TRP A 301 -0.15 -20.18 -22.50
CA TRP A 301 -0.25 -19.20 -21.43
C TRP A 301 -0.45 -19.94 -20.11
N GLN A 302 0.14 -19.44 -19.03
CA GLN A 302 -0.08 -20.02 -17.71
C GLN A 302 0.06 -18.94 -16.64
N SER A 303 -0.81 -18.97 -15.64
CA SER A 303 -0.70 -18.09 -14.47
C SER A 303 -1.30 -18.72 -13.21
N VAL A 304 -1.04 -18.11 -12.06
CA VAL A 304 -1.74 -18.40 -10.80
C VAL A 304 -3.08 -17.69 -10.86
N VAL A 305 -4.13 -18.40 -10.48
CA VAL A 305 -5.48 -17.83 -10.40
C VAL A 305 -5.64 -17.06 -9.10
N MET A 306 -6.17 -15.84 -9.20
CA MET A 306 -6.49 -14.99 -8.06
C MET A 306 -7.99 -15.00 -7.87
N ALA A 307 -8.48 -15.44 -6.72
CA ALA A 307 -9.88 -15.26 -6.35
C ALA A 307 -10.12 -13.75 -6.19
N CYS A 308 -11.21 -13.25 -6.76
CA CYS A 308 -11.53 -11.83 -6.67
C CYS A 308 -13.02 -11.60 -6.44
N ALA A 309 -13.37 -10.49 -5.79
CA ALA A 309 -14.75 -10.04 -5.60
C ALA A 309 -14.79 -8.52 -5.41
N PRO A 310 -15.91 -7.85 -5.72
CA PRO A 310 -16.07 -6.43 -5.41
C PRO A 310 -15.85 -6.16 -3.94
N ARG A 311 -15.18 -5.04 -3.64
CA ARG A 311 -14.66 -4.73 -2.31
C ARG A 311 -15.74 -4.73 -1.22
N ASP A 312 -16.93 -4.26 -1.57
CA ASP A 312 -18.04 -4.05 -0.64
C ASP A 312 -19.06 -5.19 -0.66
N SER A 313 -18.84 -6.20 -1.50
CA SER A 313 -19.66 -7.43 -1.51
C SER A 313 -19.38 -8.28 -0.27
N GLU A 314 -20.33 -9.15 0.08
CA GLU A 314 -20.14 -10.16 1.14
C GLU A 314 -18.91 -11.04 0.87
N ARG A 315 -18.75 -11.48 -0.39
CA ARG A 315 -17.61 -12.28 -0.83
C ARG A 315 -16.29 -11.52 -0.71
N GLY A 316 -16.28 -10.22 -1.00
CA GLY A 316 -15.13 -9.34 -0.78
C GLY A 316 -14.75 -9.21 0.70
N ARG A 317 -15.74 -9.08 1.59
CA ARG A 317 -15.52 -9.09 3.04
C ARG A 317 -14.93 -10.41 3.54
N THR A 318 -15.42 -11.53 3.03
CA THR A 318 -14.88 -12.87 3.36
C THR A 318 -13.45 -13.04 2.86
N LEU A 319 -13.18 -12.74 1.58
CA LEU A 319 -11.84 -12.82 1.01
C LEU A 319 -10.82 -11.93 1.74
N ARG A 320 -11.24 -10.77 2.27
CA ARG A 320 -10.33 -9.89 3.00
C ARG A 320 -9.76 -10.54 4.25
N LYS A 321 -10.54 -11.40 4.90
CA LYS A 321 -10.18 -12.10 6.14
C LYS A 321 -9.33 -13.35 5.92
N THR A 322 -9.13 -13.78 4.67
CA THR A 322 -8.33 -14.97 4.35
C THR A 322 -6.99 -14.57 3.72
N GLU A 323 -5.93 -15.31 4.04
CA GLU A 323 -4.60 -15.11 3.41
C GLU A 323 -4.55 -15.73 2.02
N THR A 324 -5.10 -16.93 1.88
CA THR A 324 -5.29 -17.66 0.62
C THR A 324 -6.76 -17.94 0.39
N ALA A 325 -7.13 -18.24 -0.85
CA ALA A 325 -8.48 -18.64 -1.21
C ALA A 325 -8.43 -19.93 -2.03
N THR A 326 -9.54 -20.64 -2.15
CA THR A 326 -9.66 -21.73 -3.13
C THR A 326 -10.94 -21.51 -3.91
N LEU A 327 -10.89 -21.64 -5.23
CA LEU A 327 -12.11 -21.63 -6.02
C LEU A 327 -12.96 -22.85 -5.68
N PRO A 328 -14.25 -22.66 -5.36
CA PRO A 328 -15.13 -23.79 -5.08
C PRO A 328 -15.27 -24.75 -6.27
N PRO A 329 -15.72 -25.99 -6.02
CA PRO A 329 -16.19 -26.87 -7.08
C PRO A 329 -17.22 -26.21 -8.00
N GLY A 330 -17.22 -26.62 -9.27
CA GLY A 330 -18.23 -26.23 -10.25
C GLY A 330 -17.68 -25.83 -11.61
N ARG A 331 -18.59 -25.35 -12.45
CA ARG A 331 -18.28 -24.86 -13.81
C ARG A 331 -17.91 -23.39 -13.76
N TYR A 332 -16.94 -23.00 -14.58
CA TYR A 332 -16.51 -21.63 -14.74
C TYR A 332 -16.50 -21.26 -16.23
N LEU A 333 -17.13 -20.15 -16.59
CA LEU A 333 -16.96 -19.51 -17.89
C LEU A 333 -15.67 -18.69 -17.84
N ALA A 334 -14.68 -19.10 -18.62
CA ALA A 334 -13.43 -18.37 -18.80
C ALA A 334 -13.57 -17.44 -20.00
N ARG A 335 -13.48 -16.13 -19.73
CA ARG A 335 -13.37 -15.09 -20.76
C ARG A 335 -11.91 -14.74 -20.97
N ILE A 336 -11.43 -14.87 -22.20
CA ILE A 336 -10.02 -14.70 -22.56
C ILE A 336 -9.85 -13.38 -23.30
N TYR A 337 -9.02 -12.50 -22.76
CA TYR A 337 -8.69 -11.20 -23.33
C TYR A 337 -7.22 -11.13 -23.73
N VAL A 338 -6.92 -10.52 -24.86
CA VAL A 338 -5.54 -10.35 -25.35
C VAL A 338 -5.32 -8.93 -25.84
N ASP A 339 -4.28 -8.27 -25.32
CA ASP A 339 -3.85 -6.97 -25.83
C ASP A 339 -3.15 -7.12 -27.20
N ARG A 340 -3.95 -7.32 -28.25
CA ARG A 340 -3.43 -7.52 -29.62
C ARG A 340 -2.61 -6.32 -30.10
N HIS A 341 -3.01 -5.12 -29.69
CA HIS A 341 -2.45 -3.86 -30.16
C HIS A 341 -1.32 -3.30 -29.28
N GLY A 342 -0.97 -3.95 -28.17
CA GLY A 342 0.09 -3.47 -27.28
C GLY A 342 -0.28 -2.19 -26.52
N ARG A 343 -1.58 -1.94 -26.30
CA ARG A 343 -2.09 -0.76 -25.60
C ARG A 343 -1.50 -0.64 -24.20
N THR A 344 -1.25 -1.75 -23.50
CA THR A 344 -0.71 -1.71 -22.14
C THR A 344 0.76 -1.29 -22.06
N GLN A 345 1.49 -1.33 -23.18
CA GLN A 345 2.88 -0.85 -23.24
C GLN A 345 2.94 0.69 -23.25
N HIS A 346 1.95 1.33 -23.87
CA HIS A 346 1.88 2.79 -23.99
C HIS A 346 0.98 3.41 -22.92
N HIS A 347 -0.03 2.68 -22.45
CA HIS A 347 -0.97 3.10 -21.43
C HIS A 347 -1.09 2.00 -20.37
N ARG A 348 -0.22 2.04 -19.37
CA ARG A 348 -0.12 0.98 -18.34
C ARG A 348 -1.40 0.80 -17.51
N ASP A 349 -2.25 1.82 -17.45
CA ASP A 349 -3.54 1.72 -16.77
C ASP A 349 -4.69 1.23 -17.67
N TYR A 350 -4.39 0.91 -18.94
CA TYR A 350 -5.38 0.33 -19.86
C TYR A 350 -5.97 -0.96 -19.29
N GLU A 351 -7.31 -1.01 -19.22
CA GLU A 351 -8.06 -2.19 -18.80
C GLU A 351 -8.54 -2.94 -20.04
N LEU A 352 -8.15 -4.22 -20.16
CA LEU A 352 -8.63 -5.06 -21.25
C LEU A 352 -10.17 -5.15 -21.18
N GLY A 353 -10.82 -4.85 -22.30
CA GLY A 353 -12.27 -4.71 -22.40
C GLY A 353 -12.87 -5.66 -23.43
N ARG A 354 -14.12 -5.38 -23.83
CA ARG A 354 -14.86 -6.20 -24.81
C ARG A 354 -14.12 -6.33 -26.14
N ASP A 355 -13.43 -5.29 -26.59
CA ASP A 355 -12.69 -5.28 -27.85
C ASP A 355 -11.43 -6.18 -27.84
N ASP A 356 -10.98 -6.54 -26.63
CA ASP A 356 -9.84 -7.42 -26.41
C ASP A 356 -10.28 -8.88 -26.17
N LEU A 357 -11.59 -9.15 -26.05
CA LEU A 357 -12.13 -10.49 -25.85
C LEU A 357 -11.94 -11.32 -27.13
N VAL A 358 -11.24 -12.44 -27.02
CA VAL A 358 -10.91 -13.31 -28.17
C VAL A 358 -11.56 -14.70 -28.07
N ALA A 359 -11.97 -15.13 -26.89
CA ALA A 359 -12.67 -16.40 -26.72
C ALA A 359 -13.42 -16.50 -25.39
N GLU A 360 -14.42 -17.36 -25.38
CA GLU A 360 -15.08 -17.87 -24.19
C GLU A 360 -15.05 -19.40 -24.19
N LEU A 361 -14.75 -20.00 -23.05
CA LEU A 361 -14.74 -21.46 -22.87
C LEU A 361 -15.17 -21.87 -21.46
N ILE A 362 -15.56 -23.13 -21.29
CA ILE A 362 -15.96 -23.66 -19.97
C ILE A 362 -14.79 -24.42 -19.35
N VAL A 363 -14.46 -24.08 -18.11
CA VAL A 363 -13.48 -24.77 -17.27
C VAL A 363 -14.20 -25.50 -16.15
N GLN A 364 -13.91 -26.79 -16.01
CA GLN A 364 -14.41 -27.62 -14.90
C GLN A 364 -13.48 -27.52 -13.69
N GLY A 365 -14.03 -27.11 -12.55
CA GLY A 365 -13.38 -27.09 -11.25
C GLY A 365 -14.02 -28.05 -10.22
N PRO A 366 -13.38 -28.25 -9.06
CA PRO A 366 -12.15 -27.58 -8.65
C PRO A 366 -10.94 -28.25 -9.31
N TRP A 367 -9.78 -27.60 -9.23
CA TRP A 367 -8.50 -28.27 -9.45
C TRP A 367 -7.57 -27.94 -8.29
N PRO A 368 -6.69 -28.86 -7.89
CA PRO A 368 -5.86 -28.66 -6.71
C PRO A 368 -4.90 -27.49 -6.89
N PRO A 369 -4.52 -26.79 -5.80
CA PRO A 369 -3.37 -25.90 -5.81
C PRO A 369 -2.10 -26.64 -6.24
N GLY A 370 -1.20 -25.94 -6.91
CA GLY A 370 0.10 -26.48 -7.32
C GLY A 370 0.39 -26.37 -8.81
N TYR A 371 1.68 -26.43 -9.13
CA TYR A 371 2.20 -26.27 -10.48
C TYR A 371 2.15 -27.58 -11.29
N ARG A 372 2.05 -28.75 -10.64
CA ARG A 372 2.11 -30.07 -11.29
C ARG A 372 1.04 -31.04 -10.76
N PRO A 373 0.03 -31.40 -11.56
CA PRO A 373 -0.35 -30.79 -12.83
C PRO A 373 -1.14 -29.48 -12.62
N PRO A 374 -0.94 -28.44 -13.46
CA PRO A 374 -1.88 -27.33 -13.51
C PRO A 374 -3.19 -27.78 -14.21
N LYS A 375 -4.26 -27.01 -14.09
CA LYS A 375 -5.43 -27.23 -14.96
C LYS A 375 -5.07 -26.84 -16.39
N ILE A 376 -5.09 -27.79 -17.30
CA ILE A 376 -4.83 -27.56 -18.73
C ILE A 376 -6.16 -27.42 -19.47
N VAL A 377 -6.23 -26.43 -20.34
CA VAL A 377 -7.35 -26.16 -21.24
C VAL A 377 -6.80 -25.93 -22.65
N HIS A 378 -7.46 -26.48 -23.65
CA HIS A 378 -7.10 -26.26 -25.05
C HIS A 378 -7.85 -25.05 -25.59
N PHE A 379 -7.12 -24.14 -26.22
CA PHE A 379 -7.68 -23.01 -26.93
C PHE A 379 -8.24 -23.49 -28.27
N HIS A 380 -9.51 -23.17 -28.50
CA HIS A 380 -10.17 -23.33 -29.79
C HIS A 380 -10.61 -21.93 -30.21
N ALA A 381 -10.13 -21.46 -31.36
CA ALA A 381 -10.67 -20.23 -31.93
C ALA A 381 -12.14 -20.49 -32.25
N HIS A 382 -13.02 -19.55 -31.89
CA HIS A 382 -14.33 -19.50 -32.52
C HIS A 382 -14.11 -18.83 -33.87
N ASP A 383 -14.38 -19.55 -34.96
CA ASP A 383 -14.36 -18.99 -36.32
C ASP A 383 -15.40 -17.87 -36.48
#